data_AF-A0A2V8SFR4-F1
#
_entry.id   AF-A0A2V8SFR4-F1
#
_cell.length_a   1.000
_cell.length_b   1.000
_cell.length_c   1.000
_cell.angle_alpha   90.00
_cell.angle_beta   90.00
_cell.angle_gamma   90.00
#
_symmetry.space_group_name_H-M   'P 1'
#
loop_
_entity.id
_entity.type
_entity.pdbx_description
1 polymer ?
#
loop_
_entity_poly.entity_id
_entity_poly.type
_entity_poly.pdbx_seq_one_letter_code
_entity_poly.pdbx_strand_id
1 'polypeptide(L)'
;MKTKVARSLAILLALLFSCSPAWATCGGGGGGGGGGMSGGGGSDMKVYYVPWKVRAPQDPPVAMGLVLYWFPATTEEVQKSSLRASRTLSLYAAQCVAMELADYRTDTGKKLLGDSKPPVAVLATPEGTPISKLENKDGKLNVSDVEKLVESEVKKRESALDEQLKSGKDKAKAGDTEVAIKLFRAVQAEKCMFPGKAKDAAKELKKLGVTDVAELPAAPIFDARTSARIEQTMRAGLRAEMGARYVAAEQLYTRAHLLDPADPTPLRYLGELYRHHIGDWDKARATFEAILNMPADPLSRAVAQHGLGKMTIHEGEFKKGLALMEASVATYPLALAYRNLAVYWNSEGDAVKTDFYVQQALALEPRDPYNLIFAAVFKAAAGHGDEALQIARANEALLPASYNLAAIYAQNGQRDKALALLRRHFFQYERYQSVRAKEMMEARVDAVFNSIRENPTFIALTAGADGRLPMPHKTMGAPSSINK
;
A
#
# COMPACT_ATOMS: atom_id res chain seq x y z
N MET A 1 -30.78 -8.08 -46.80
CA MET A 1 -30.32 -8.94 -45.68
C MET A 1 -29.05 -8.43 -44.98
N LYS A 2 -28.03 -7.93 -45.70
CA LYS A 2 -26.75 -7.50 -45.10
C LYS A 2 -26.84 -6.37 -44.06
N THR A 3 -27.75 -5.40 -44.23
CA THR A 3 -27.91 -4.26 -43.30
C THR A 3 -28.67 -4.58 -42.01
N LYS A 4 -29.58 -5.58 -42.04
CA LYS A 4 -30.30 -6.02 -40.84
C LYS A 4 -29.38 -6.85 -39.93
N VAL A 5 -28.57 -7.74 -40.51
CA VAL A 5 -27.58 -8.53 -39.76
C VAL A 5 -26.51 -7.64 -39.12
N ALA A 6 -26.00 -6.63 -39.84
CA ALA A 6 -25.02 -5.69 -39.29
C ALA A 6 -25.57 -4.85 -38.13
N ARG A 7 -26.84 -4.40 -38.21
CA ARG A 7 -27.50 -3.70 -37.09
C ARG A 7 -27.75 -4.60 -35.90
N SER A 8 -28.21 -5.83 -36.12
CA SER A 8 -28.38 -6.81 -35.04
C SER A 8 -27.06 -7.14 -34.36
N LEU A 9 -25.97 -7.31 -35.12
CA LEU A 9 -24.63 -7.58 -34.59
C LEU A 9 -24.07 -6.37 -33.83
N ALA A 10 -24.30 -5.15 -34.32
CA ALA A 10 -23.88 -3.93 -33.63
C ALA A 10 -24.66 -3.70 -32.32
N ILE A 11 -25.96 -4.03 -32.28
CA ILE A 11 -26.77 -3.99 -31.05
C ILE A 11 -26.33 -5.08 -30.08
N LEU A 12 -26.02 -6.29 -30.58
CA LEU A 12 -25.52 -7.39 -29.75
C LEU A 12 -24.13 -7.07 -29.18
N LEU A 13 -23.23 -6.49 -29.98
CA LEU A 13 -21.92 -5.99 -29.54
C LEU A 13 -22.09 -4.83 -28.55
N ALA A 14 -22.98 -3.88 -28.82
CA ALA A 14 -23.28 -2.81 -27.88
C ALA A 14 -23.82 -3.36 -26.56
N LEU A 15 -24.71 -4.35 -26.56
CA LEU A 15 -25.21 -5.02 -25.35
C LEU A 15 -24.12 -5.84 -24.64
N LEU A 16 -23.25 -6.55 -25.38
CA LEU A 16 -22.10 -7.28 -24.84
C LEU A 16 -21.05 -6.36 -24.23
N PHE A 17 -20.85 -5.16 -24.78
CA PHE A 17 -19.99 -4.11 -24.19
C PHE A 17 -20.72 -3.26 -23.12
N SER A 18 -22.06 -3.30 -23.07
CA SER A 18 -22.90 -2.65 -22.06
C SER A 18 -23.16 -3.52 -20.84
N CYS A 19 -22.90 -4.83 -20.91
CA CYS A 19 -22.68 -5.70 -19.73
C CYS A 19 -21.34 -5.32 -19.07
N SER A 20 -21.22 -4.06 -18.71
CA SER A 20 -20.23 -3.58 -17.76
C SER A 20 -20.67 -3.98 -16.35
N PRO A 21 -19.74 -4.16 -15.41
CA PRO A 21 -20.07 -4.28 -13.99
C PRO A 21 -20.98 -3.11 -13.58
N ALA A 22 -22.27 -3.38 -13.43
CA ALA A 22 -23.32 -2.40 -13.13
C ALA A 22 -23.77 -2.48 -11.66
N TRP A 23 -23.12 -3.35 -10.88
CA TRP A 23 -23.56 -3.76 -9.55
C TRP A 23 -22.48 -3.54 -8.49
N ALA A 24 -21.33 -2.97 -8.86
CA ALA A 24 -20.26 -2.65 -7.93
C ALA A 24 -20.80 -1.79 -6.82
N THR A 25 -20.83 -2.35 -5.62
CA THR A 25 -21.13 -1.61 -4.40
C THR A 25 -19.84 -1.46 -3.63
N CYS A 26 -19.69 -0.32 -2.94
CA CYS A 26 -18.65 -0.16 -1.94
C CYS A 26 -19.01 -1.06 -0.74
N GLY A 27 -18.87 -2.37 -0.87
CA GLY A 27 -19.00 -3.23 0.31
C GLY A 27 -17.96 -2.80 1.34
N GLY A 28 -18.35 -2.79 2.61
CA GLY A 28 -17.51 -2.28 3.67
C GLY A 28 -16.51 -3.33 4.12
N GLY A 29 -15.26 -3.13 3.73
CA GLY A 29 -14.12 -3.71 4.44
C GLY A 29 -13.76 -2.91 5.69
N GLY A 30 -14.78 -2.36 6.39
CA GLY A 30 -14.68 -1.23 7.31
C GLY A 30 -13.67 -1.42 8.44
N GLY A 31 -12.75 -0.45 8.58
CA GLY A 31 -12.10 -0.17 9.85
C GLY A 31 -10.77 -0.83 10.18
N GLY A 32 -9.85 -1.11 9.23
CA GLY A 32 -8.57 -1.77 9.53
C GLY A 32 -7.30 -0.90 9.47
N GLY A 33 -7.40 0.33 8.95
CA GLY A 33 -6.23 1.14 8.59
C GLY A 33 -5.70 1.97 9.76
N GLY A 34 -4.98 1.35 10.69
CA GLY A 34 -4.10 2.09 11.61
C GLY A 34 -2.68 2.15 11.05
N GLY A 35 -2.08 3.34 11.00
CA GLY A 35 -0.65 3.51 10.80
C GLY A 35 -0.06 3.01 9.47
N GLY A 36 -0.80 3.17 8.37
CA GLY A 36 -0.30 2.98 7.01
C GLY A 36 0.08 1.55 6.61
N MET A 37 -0.18 0.51 7.41
CA MET A 37 0.08 -0.87 6.97
C MET A 37 -0.67 -2.01 7.65
N SER A 38 -1.12 -1.93 8.90
CA SER A 38 -1.84 -3.07 9.49
C SER A 38 -2.72 -2.72 10.69
N GLY A 39 -3.87 -3.39 10.72
CA GLY A 39 -4.50 -3.76 11.98
C GLY A 39 -3.57 -4.76 12.64
N GLY A 40 -2.97 -4.39 13.75
CA GLY A 40 -1.99 -5.26 14.41
C GLY A 40 -1.53 -4.66 15.72
N GLY A 41 -2.21 -5.00 16.80
CA GLY A 41 -1.86 -4.63 18.18
C GLY A 41 -0.60 -5.35 18.66
N GLY A 42 0.55 -5.05 18.05
CA GLY A 42 1.87 -5.47 18.50
C GLY A 42 2.55 -4.39 19.35
N SER A 43 3.32 -4.82 20.36
CA SER A 43 4.01 -3.95 21.33
C SER A 43 5.18 -3.13 20.77
N ASP A 44 5.59 -3.33 19.53
CA ASP A 44 6.70 -2.62 18.89
C ASP A 44 6.18 -1.79 17.71
N MET A 45 5.78 -0.54 18.02
CA MET A 45 5.19 0.40 17.08
C MET A 45 6.24 0.90 16.07
N LYS A 46 6.43 0.15 14.98
CA LYS A 46 7.30 0.53 13.87
C LYS A 46 6.57 1.50 12.92
N VAL A 47 7.31 2.47 12.38
CA VAL A 47 6.78 3.51 11.49
C VAL A 47 7.42 3.53 10.10
N TYR A 48 8.65 2.99 9.98
CA TYR A 48 9.36 2.83 8.71
C TYR A 48 9.50 1.35 8.40
N TYR A 49 8.55 0.80 7.65
CA TYR A 49 8.62 -0.57 7.16
C TYR A 49 9.44 -0.58 5.87
N VAL A 50 10.44 -1.46 5.82
CA VAL A 50 11.22 -1.66 4.60
C VAL A 50 10.38 -2.48 3.62
N PRO A 51 10.20 -2.04 2.36
CA PRO A 51 9.30 -2.66 1.40
C PRO A 51 9.93 -3.90 0.76
N TRP A 52 10.26 -4.91 1.57
CA TRP A 52 10.75 -6.20 1.09
C TRP A 52 9.67 -6.85 0.21
N LYS A 53 9.98 -7.06 -1.07
CA LYS A 53 9.10 -7.73 -2.04
C LYS A 53 9.65 -9.12 -2.37
N VAL A 54 8.78 -10.13 -2.34
CA VAL A 54 9.06 -11.42 -2.97
C VAL A 54 8.77 -11.25 -4.46
N ARG A 55 9.77 -11.40 -5.32
CA ARG A 55 9.55 -11.32 -6.77
C ARG A 55 8.88 -12.58 -7.30
N ALA A 56 7.80 -12.37 -8.05
CA ALA A 56 7.16 -13.41 -8.83
C ALA A 56 7.82 -13.50 -10.22
N PRO A 57 7.76 -14.67 -10.91
CA PRO A 57 8.35 -14.84 -12.24
C PRO A 57 7.87 -13.84 -13.30
N GLN A 58 6.65 -13.32 -13.14
CA GLN A 58 6.03 -12.33 -14.03
C GLN A 58 6.36 -10.87 -13.66
N ASP A 59 7.01 -10.62 -12.52
CA ASP A 59 7.42 -9.26 -12.17
C ASP A 59 8.47 -8.75 -13.18
N PRO A 60 8.40 -7.48 -13.60
CA PRO A 60 9.44 -6.91 -14.45
C PRO A 60 10.80 -6.92 -13.73
N PRO A 61 11.91 -7.10 -14.46
CA PRO A 61 13.24 -7.03 -13.87
C PRO A 61 13.51 -5.62 -13.33
N VAL A 62 14.35 -5.52 -12.30
CA VAL A 62 14.87 -4.21 -11.87
C VAL A 62 15.65 -3.62 -13.03
N ALA A 63 15.31 -2.39 -13.42
CA ALA A 63 15.91 -1.76 -14.60
C ALA A 63 17.14 -0.91 -14.29
N MET A 64 17.30 -0.42 -13.04
CA MET A 64 18.37 0.52 -12.69
C MET A 64 18.71 0.52 -11.20
N GLY A 65 19.87 1.09 -10.86
CA GLY A 65 20.30 1.32 -9.49
C GLY A 65 20.97 0.11 -8.84
N LEU A 66 20.42 -0.32 -7.70
CA LEU A 66 20.95 -1.42 -6.88
C LEU A 66 19.81 -2.37 -6.50
N VAL A 67 20.15 -3.62 -6.22
CA VAL A 67 19.24 -4.59 -5.61
C VAL A 67 19.84 -5.08 -4.31
N LEU A 68 19.12 -4.89 -3.21
CA LEU A 68 19.43 -5.49 -1.92
C LEU A 68 18.57 -6.73 -1.73
N TYR A 69 19.21 -7.88 -1.79
CA TYR A 69 18.60 -9.18 -1.51
C TYR A 69 18.77 -9.53 -0.04
N TRP A 70 17.69 -9.95 0.60
CA TRP A 70 17.71 -10.64 1.89
C TRP A 70 17.32 -12.11 1.68
N PHE A 71 18.24 -13.00 2.00
CA PHE A 71 18.03 -14.44 2.06
C PHE A 71 17.75 -14.82 3.51
N PRO A 72 16.49 -14.96 3.94
CA PRO A 72 16.17 -15.40 5.29
C PRO A 72 16.44 -16.90 5.44
N ALA A 73 16.73 -17.35 6.66
CA ALA A 73 16.76 -18.76 7.02
C ALA A 73 15.36 -19.35 7.17
N THR A 74 14.40 -18.58 7.69
CA THR A 74 13.01 -19.04 7.93
C THR A 74 11.99 -17.92 7.81
N THR A 75 10.71 -18.27 7.59
CA THR A 75 9.60 -17.32 7.66
C THR A 75 9.46 -16.65 9.04
N GLU A 76 9.80 -17.37 10.11
CA GLU A 76 9.77 -16.83 11.47
C GLU A 76 10.83 -15.73 11.65
N GLU A 77 12.03 -15.92 11.07
CA GLU A 77 13.05 -14.88 11.03
C GLU A 77 12.53 -13.65 10.29
N VAL A 78 11.89 -13.82 9.12
CA VAL A 78 11.32 -12.70 8.37
C VAL A 78 10.37 -11.88 9.24
N GLN A 79 9.58 -12.54 10.09
CA GLN A 79 8.62 -11.88 10.97
C GLN A 79 9.27 -11.20 12.18
N LYS A 80 10.37 -11.72 12.73
CA LYS A 80 11.01 -11.23 13.95
C LYS A 80 12.24 -10.36 13.72
N SER A 81 12.74 -10.29 12.49
CA SER A 81 13.99 -9.61 12.16
C SER A 81 13.90 -8.09 12.30
N SER A 82 15.03 -7.49 12.72
CA SER A 82 15.21 -6.04 12.71
C SER A 82 15.16 -5.43 11.31
N LEU A 83 15.45 -6.21 10.26
CA LEU A 83 15.46 -5.78 8.86
C LEU A 83 14.07 -5.34 8.37
N ARG A 84 12.99 -5.70 9.08
CA ARG A 84 11.63 -5.27 8.72
C ARG A 84 11.43 -3.77 8.84
N ALA A 85 12.22 -3.09 9.68
CA ALA A 85 12.01 -1.69 9.98
C ALA A 85 13.32 -0.90 10.03
N SER A 86 13.47 0.05 9.11
CA SER A 86 14.59 0.98 9.03
C SER A 86 14.19 2.17 8.19
N ARG A 87 14.36 3.38 8.73
CA ARG A 87 14.18 4.61 7.95
C ARG A 87 15.19 4.66 6.81
N THR A 88 16.46 4.40 7.09
CA THR A 88 17.55 4.42 6.12
C THR A 88 17.27 3.52 4.91
N LEU A 89 16.91 2.26 5.14
CA LEU A 89 16.57 1.35 4.03
C LEU A 89 15.28 1.77 3.33
N SER A 90 14.27 2.28 4.05
CA SER A 90 13.04 2.79 3.41
C SER A 90 13.32 3.97 2.49
N LEU A 91 14.23 4.88 2.87
CA LEU A 91 14.66 5.99 2.02
C LEU A 91 15.43 5.50 0.79
N TYR A 92 16.34 4.54 0.96
CA TYR A 92 17.02 3.92 -0.19
C TYR A 92 16.03 3.22 -1.14
N ALA A 93 14.95 2.64 -0.63
CA ALA A 93 13.88 2.07 -1.46
C ALA A 93 13.14 3.13 -2.31
N ALA A 94 13.16 4.40 -1.90
CA ALA A 94 12.69 5.53 -2.72
C ALA A 94 13.74 6.04 -3.72
N GLN A 95 15.00 5.55 -3.66
CA GLN A 95 16.15 6.02 -4.44
C GLN A 95 16.75 4.91 -5.33
N CYS A 96 15.90 4.15 -6.03
CA CYS A 96 16.32 3.06 -6.93
C CYS A 96 17.21 1.98 -6.28
N VAL A 97 17.01 1.71 -4.98
CA VAL A 97 17.51 0.48 -4.34
C VAL A 97 16.32 -0.47 -4.14
N ALA A 98 16.22 -1.50 -4.97
CA ALA A 98 15.16 -2.49 -4.83
C ALA A 98 15.41 -3.39 -3.61
N MET A 99 14.36 -3.64 -2.83
CA MET A 99 14.40 -4.47 -1.62
C MET A 99 13.73 -5.81 -1.91
N GLU A 100 14.52 -6.88 -1.98
CA GLU A 100 14.02 -8.20 -2.41
C GLU A 100 14.21 -9.26 -1.34
N LEU A 101 13.11 -9.94 -1.01
CA LEU A 101 13.17 -11.17 -0.22
C LEU A 101 13.45 -12.33 -1.19
N ALA A 102 14.64 -12.90 -1.09
CA ALA A 102 15.17 -13.82 -2.08
C ALA A 102 14.97 -15.29 -1.68
N ASP A 103 14.63 -16.12 -2.66
CA ASP A 103 14.52 -17.57 -2.49
C ASP A 103 15.80 -18.28 -2.97
N TYR A 104 16.58 -18.79 -2.02
CA TYR A 104 17.81 -19.53 -2.28
C TYR A 104 17.60 -20.92 -2.90
N ARG A 105 16.35 -21.35 -3.13
CA ARG A 105 16.03 -22.58 -3.87
C ARG A 105 16.04 -22.37 -5.38
N THR A 106 15.91 -21.13 -5.84
CA THR A 106 16.00 -20.75 -7.26
C THR A 106 17.46 -20.71 -7.73
N ASP A 107 17.72 -20.92 -9.02
CA ASP A 107 19.10 -20.94 -9.53
C ASP A 107 19.78 -19.56 -9.42
N THR A 108 19.04 -18.48 -9.66
CA THR A 108 19.52 -17.12 -9.41
C THR A 108 19.83 -16.92 -7.92
N GLY A 109 18.96 -17.39 -7.03
CA GLY A 109 19.17 -17.30 -5.59
C GLY A 109 20.41 -18.07 -5.13
N LYS A 110 20.64 -19.30 -5.63
CA LYS A 110 21.84 -20.08 -5.34
C LYS A 110 23.11 -19.38 -5.79
N LYS A 111 23.10 -18.77 -6.99
CA LYS A 111 24.25 -18.03 -7.53
C LYS A 111 24.60 -16.80 -6.68
N LEU A 112 23.60 -16.06 -6.23
CA LEU A 112 23.78 -14.89 -5.38
C LEU A 112 24.24 -15.27 -3.96
N LEU A 113 23.71 -16.35 -3.40
CA LEU A 113 24.05 -16.84 -2.08
C LEU A 113 25.46 -17.46 -2.04
N GLY A 114 25.80 -18.30 -3.02
CA GLY A 114 27.02 -19.11 -3.01
C GLY A 114 27.01 -20.11 -1.84
N ASP A 115 28.17 -20.28 -1.19
CA ASP A 115 28.34 -21.21 -0.06
C ASP A 115 27.87 -20.65 1.30
N SER A 116 27.29 -19.44 1.29
CA SER A 116 26.85 -18.74 2.49
C SER A 116 25.64 -19.39 3.12
N LYS A 117 25.61 -19.41 4.45
CA LYS A 117 24.47 -19.94 5.21
C LYS A 117 23.49 -18.80 5.52
N PRO A 118 22.21 -18.90 5.15
CA PRO A 118 21.20 -17.94 5.55
C PRO A 118 21.12 -17.79 7.10
N PRO A 119 20.83 -16.58 7.62
CA PRO A 119 20.48 -15.41 6.84
C PRO A 119 21.67 -14.66 6.22
N VAL A 120 21.46 -14.07 5.03
CA VAL A 120 22.49 -13.33 4.29
C VAL A 120 21.85 -12.12 3.61
N ALA A 121 22.57 -10.99 3.58
CA ALA A 121 22.22 -9.87 2.72
C ALA A 121 23.23 -9.74 1.57
N VAL A 122 22.74 -9.59 0.34
CA VAL A 122 23.58 -9.41 -0.85
C VAL A 122 23.17 -8.13 -1.54
N LEU A 123 24.12 -7.22 -1.74
CA LEU A 123 23.95 -6.06 -2.61
C LEU A 123 24.47 -6.40 -4.00
N ALA A 124 23.68 -6.13 -5.03
CA ALA A 124 23.99 -6.50 -6.40
C ALA A 124 23.57 -5.41 -7.40
N THR A 125 24.08 -5.53 -8.63
CA THR A 125 23.57 -4.78 -9.78
C THR A 125 22.19 -5.30 -10.20
N PRO A 126 21.40 -4.54 -10.99
CA PRO A 126 20.11 -5.00 -11.50
C PRO A 126 20.16 -6.32 -12.30
N GLU A 127 21.31 -6.62 -12.92
CA GLU A 127 21.57 -7.86 -13.67
C GLU A 127 21.89 -9.06 -12.76
N GLY A 128 21.93 -8.85 -11.45
CA GLY A 128 22.21 -9.90 -10.46
C GLY A 128 23.69 -10.20 -10.27
N THR A 129 24.58 -9.25 -10.60
CA THR A 129 26.01 -9.35 -10.28
C THR A 129 26.24 -8.91 -8.84
N PRO A 130 26.73 -9.78 -7.93
CA PRO A 130 27.04 -9.39 -6.56
C PRO A 130 28.11 -8.29 -6.49
N ILE A 131 27.85 -7.27 -5.68
CA ILE A 131 28.79 -6.18 -5.36
C ILE A 131 29.43 -6.43 -4.00
N SER A 132 28.60 -6.76 -3.02
CA SER A 132 29.03 -7.00 -1.65
C SER A 132 28.04 -7.90 -0.93
N LYS A 133 28.52 -8.65 0.06
CA LYS A 133 27.73 -9.62 0.82
C LYS A 133 27.98 -9.43 2.31
N LEU A 134 26.92 -9.57 3.10
CA LEU A 134 26.94 -9.58 4.56
C LEU A 134 26.43 -10.92 5.07
N GLU A 135 27.33 -11.67 5.70
CA GLU A 135 27.02 -12.92 6.39
C GLU A 135 26.35 -12.64 7.73
N ASN A 136 25.51 -13.59 8.18
CA ASN A 136 24.98 -13.52 9.54
C ASN A 136 26.06 -13.66 10.60
N LYS A 137 25.77 -13.08 11.76
CA LYS A 137 26.47 -13.33 13.02
C LYS A 137 25.50 -14.08 13.93
N ASP A 138 25.88 -15.29 14.37
CA ASP A 138 25.07 -16.14 15.23
C ASP A 138 23.65 -16.40 14.71
N GLY A 139 23.51 -16.62 13.39
CA GLY A 139 22.22 -16.89 12.75
C GLY A 139 21.33 -15.65 12.59
N LYS A 140 21.86 -14.44 12.76
CA LYS A 140 21.11 -13.18 12.64
C LYS A 140 21.81 -12.13 11.78
N LEU A 141 21.01 -11.33 11.08
CA LEU A 141 21.44 -10.08 10.48
C LEU A 141 20.96 -8.89 11.34
N ASN A 142 21.87 -7.95 11.59
CA ASN A 142 21.54 -6.69 12.24
C ASN A 142 21.25 -5.63 11.18
N VAL A 143 20.13 -4.93 11.32
CA VAL A 143 19.74 -3.88 10.36
C VAL A 143 20.81 -2.80 10.19
N SER A 144 21.51 -2.42 11.25
CA SER A 144 22.61 -1.45 11.18
C SER A 144 23.80 -1.91 10.34
N ASP A 145 24.06 -3.22 10.29
CA ASP A 145 25.15 -3.78 9.46
C ASP A 145 24.72 -3.80 7.98
N VAL A 146 23.44 -4.08 7.70
CA VAL A 146 22.85 -4.02 6.36
C VAL A 146 22.78 -2.57 5.85
N GLU A 147 22.41 -1.62 6.70
CA GLU A 147 22.43 -0.18 6.37
C GLU A 147 23.84 0.27 5.95
N LYS A 148 24.87 -0.12 6.71
CA LYS A 148 26.27 0.19 6.39
C LYS A 148 26.73 -0.43 5.08
N LEU A 149 26.27 -1.64 4.75
CA LEU A 149 26.56 -2.31 3.49
C LEU A 149 26.10 -1.45 2.30
N VAL A 150 24.84 -1.00 2.34
CA VAL A 150 24.25 -0.15 1.31
C VAL A 150 24.92 1.22 1.29
N GLU A 151 25.07 1.86 2.45
CA GLU A 151 25.66 3.20 2.59
C GLU A 151 27.09 3.25 2.04
N SER A 152 27.89 2.21 2.26
CA SER A 152 29.28 2.16 1.79
C SER A 152 29.35 2.15 0.26
N GLU A 153 28.51 1.35 -0.41
CA GLU A 153 28.45 1.32 -1.87
C GLU A 153 27.86 2.61 -2.45
N VAL A 154 26.83 3.17 -1.82
CA VAL A 154 26.23 4.45 -2.23
C VAL A 154 27.27 5.58 -2.14
N LYS A 155 28.02 5.67 -1.03
CA LYS A 155 29.11 6.66 -0.89
C LYS A 155 30.19 6.51 -1.95
N LYS A 156 30.60 5.28 -2.24
CA LYS A 156 31.60 4.99 -3.29
C LYS A 156 31.14 5.51 -4.65
N ARG A 157 29.88 5.22 -5.03
CA ARG A 157 29.29 5.72 -6.29
C ARG A 157 29.15 7.24 -6.29
N GLU A 158 28.71 7.82 -5.19
CA GLU A 158 28.59 9.28 -5.05
C GLU A 158 29.95 9.98 -5.25
N SER A 159 31.03 9.39 -4.73
CA SER A 159 32.39 9.92 -4.86
C SER A 159 32.88 9.89 -6.31
N ALA A 160 32.55 8.83 -7.06
CA ALA A 160 32.82 8.78 -8.50
C ALA A 160 32.05 9.85 -9.29
N LEU A 161 30.80 10.15 -8.89
CA LEU A 161 30.03 11.24 -9.49
C LEU A 161 30.61 12.63 -9.16
N ASP A 162 31.18 12.80 -7.96
CA ASP A 162 31.87 14.04 -7.60
C ASP A 162 33.12 14.28 -8.45
N GLU A 163 33.91 13.23 -8.70
CA GLU A 163 35.04 13.29 -9.64
C GLU A 163 34.58 13.62 -11.06
N GLN A 164 33.47 13.02 -11.50
CA GLN A 164 32.88 13.28 -12.82
C GLN A 164 32.37 14.72 -12.96
N LEU A 165 31.71 15.25 -11.93
CA LEU A 165 31.28 16.65 -11.85
C LEU A 165 32.48 17.60 -11.90
N LYS A 166 33.56 17.29 -11.16
CA LYS A 166 34.79 18.07 -11.17
C LYS A 166 35.42 18.08 -12.56
N SER A 167 35.58 16.90 -13.18
CA SER A 167 36.10 16.75 -14.53
C SER A 167 35.26 17.55 -15.54
N GLY A 168 33.93 17.48 -15.46
CA GLY A 168 33.04 18.28 -16.32
C GLY A 168 33.25 19.79 -16.16
N LYS A 169 33.42 20.28 -14.93
CA LYS A 169 33.71 21.70 -14.66
C LYS A 169 35.07 22.12 -15.22
N ASP A 170 36.09 21.27 -15.11
CA ASP A 170 37.42 21.57 -15.63
C ASP A 170 37.43 21.58 -17.17
N LYS A 171 36.67 20.66 -17.81
CA LYS A 171 36.45 20.66 -19.26
C LYS A 171 35.71 21.90 -19.76
N ALA A 172 34.66 22.32 -19.05
CA ALA A 172 33.94 23.55 -19.35
C ALA A 172 34.86 24.78 -19.28
N LYS A 173 35.71 24.89 -18.26
CA LYS A 173 36.68 26.00 -18.13
C LYS A 173 37.73 25.99 -19.23
N ALA A 174 38.10 24.80 -19.73
CA ALA A 174 39.04 24.64 -20.83
C ALA A 174 38.40 24.90 -22.22
N GLY A 175 37.11 25.25 -22.29
CA GLY A 175 36.37 25.47 -23.54
C GLY A 175 35.85 24.19 -24.21
N ASP A 176 36.14 23.02 -23.65
CA ASP A 176 35.70 21.71 -24.13
C ASP A 176 34.25 21.43 -23.71
N THR A 177 33.34 22.22 -24.28
CA THR A 177 31.92 22.29 -23.87
C THR A 177 31.17 20.99 -24.16
N GLU A 178 31.46 20.31 -25.27
CA GLU A 178 30.79 19.05 -25.63
C GLU A 178 31.11 17.94 -24.61
N VAL A 179 32.38 17.81 -24.22
CA VAL A 179 32.79 16.81 -23.22
C VAL A 179 32.21 17.15 -21.84
N ALA A 180 32.21 18.44 -21.47
CA ALA A 180 31.59 18.88 -20.22
C ALA A 180 30.09 18.53 -20.16
N ILE A 181 29.34 18.81 -21.23
CA ILE A 181 27.92 18.47 -21.34
C ILE A 181 27.73 16.96 -21.21
N LYS A 182 28.53 16.14 -21.90
CA LYS A 182 28.44 14.67 -21.79
C LYS A 182 28.64 14.17 -20.36
N LEU A 183 29.63 14.72 -19.65
CA LEU A 183 29.92 14.36 -18.26
C LEU A 183 28.76 14.75 -17.33
N PHE A 184 28.23 15.96 -17.47
CA PHE A 184 27.10 16.40 -16.65
C PHE A 184 25.81 15.62 -16.96
N ARG A 185 25.55 15.25 -18.22
CA ARG A 185 24.40 14.42 -18.58
C ARG A 185 24.48 13.02 -17.98
N ALA A 186 25.67 12.43 -17.94
CA ALA A 186 25.86 11.15 -17.26
C ALA A 186 25.58 11.26 -15.76
N VAL A 187 26.05 12.30 -15.07
CA VAL A 187 25.69 12.52 -13.66
C VAL A 187 24.19 12.80 -13.47
N GLN A 188 23.57 13.53 -14.40
CA GLN A 188 22.13 13.79 -14.37
C GLN A 188 21.29 12.52 -14.57
N ALA A 189 21.80 11.53 -15.32
CA ALA A 189 21.12 10.25 -15.53
C ALA A 189 20.98 9.45 -14.22
N GLU A 190 21.88 9.64 -13.26
CA GLU A 190 21.87 9.01 -11.93
C GLU A 190 20.90 9.67 -10.94
N LYS A 191 20.00 10.54 -11.40
CA LYS A 191 19.05 11.32 -10.59
C LYS A 191 18.17 10.53 -9.64
N CYS A 192 17.91 9.24 -9.92
CA CYS A 192 17.09 8.43 -9.04
C CYS A 192 17.81 8.13 -7.71
N MET A 193 19.08 7.72 -7.79
CA MET A 193 19.88 7.39 -6.62
C MET A 193 20.54 8.63 -6.01
N PHE A 194 20.96 9.58 -6.86
CA PHE A 194 21.69 10.79 -6.45
C PHE A 194 21.01 12.08 -6.92
N PRO A 195 19.78 12.38 -6.47
CA PRO A 195 19.03 13.57 -6.89
C PRO A 195 19.79 14.87 -6.59
N GLY A 196 20.56 14.92 -5.50
CA GLY A 196 21.43 16.05 -5.17
C GLY A 196 22.52 16.30 -6.21
N LYS A 197 23.27 15.25 -6.60
CA LYS A 197 24.33 15.35 -7.63
C LYS A 197 23.76 15.66 -9.00
N ALA A 198 22.64 15.05 -9.35
CA ALA A 198 21.95 15.37 -10.60
C ALA A 198 21.48 16.83 -10.63
N LYS A 199 21.06 17.41 -9.50
CA LYS A 199 20.70 18.83 -9.39
C LYS A 199 21.92 19.74 -9.60
N ASP A 200 23.08 19.35 -9.10
CA ASP A 200 24.30 20.12 -9.34
C ASP A 200 24.75 20.02 -10.80
N ALA A 201 24.69 18.82 -11.41
CA ALA A 201 24.93 18.64 -12.85
C ALA A 201 23.97 19.47 -13.71
N ALA A 202 22.69 19.49 -13.35
CA ALA A 202 21.65 20.29 -14.00
C ALA A 202 21.96 21.80 -13.97
N LYS A 203 22.49 22.33 -12.86
CA LYS A 203 22.90 23.73 -12.78
C LYS A 203 24.07 24.02 -13.72
N GLU A 204 25.07 23.13 -13.79
CA GLU A 204 26.22 23.31 -14.69
C GLU A 204 25.80 23.23 -16.17
N LEU A 205 24.91 22.30 -16.52
CA LEU A 205 24.33 22.21 -17.88
C LEU A 205 23.65 23.52 -18.29
N LYS A 206 22.85 24.12 -17.41
CA LYS A 206 22.18 25.41 -17.69
C LYS A 206 23.19 26.54 -17.94
N LYS A 207 24.32 26.56 -17.23
CA LYS A 207 25.39 27.56 -17.47
C LYS A 207 26.04 27.40 -18.85
N LEU A 208 26.04 26.18 -19.40
CA LEU A 208 26.53 25.88 -20.75
C LEU A 208 25.48 26.07 -21.84
N GLY A 209 24.33 26.68 -21.54
CA GLY A 209 23.27 26.96 -22.51
C GLY A 209 22.35 25.78 -22.83
N VAL A 210 22.43 24.68 -22.08
CA VAL A 210 21.54 23.53 -22.23
C VAL A 210 20.18 23.85 -21.60
N THR A 211 19.12 23.86 -22.41
CA THR A 211 17.78 24.32 -22.02
C THR A 211 16.83 23.18 -21.61
N ASP A 212 17.08 21.96 -22.06
CA ASP A 212 16.31 20.75 -21.76
C ASP A 212 16.82 20.06 -20.47
N VAL A 213 16.75 20.82 -19.37
CA VAL A 213 17.17 20.36 -18.04
C VAL A 213 15.94 20.29 -17.13
N ALA A 214 15.41 19.08 -16.94
CA ALA A 214 14.26 18.83 -16.08
C ALA A 214 14.51 19.27 -14.63
N GLU A 215 13.44 19.72 -13.96
CA GLU A 215 13.45 19.90 -12.51
C GLU A 215 13.66 18.56 -11.81
N LEU A 216 14.41 18.60 -10.70
CA LEU A 216 14.79 17.42 -9.96
C LEU A 216 14.24 17.50 -8.53
N PRO A 217 13.75 16.36 -7.99
CA PRO A 217 13.20 16.31 -6.64
C PRO A 217 14.27 16.60 -5.59
N ALA A 218 13.82 16.98 -4.40
CA ALA A 218 14.71 17.10 -3.24
C ALA A 218 15.31 15.73 -2.88
N ALA A 219 16.52 15.74 -2.32
CA ALA A 219 17.16 14.53 -1.81
C ALA A 219 16.70 14.27 -0.36
N PRO A 220 16.47 13.01 0.03
CA PRO A 220 16.17 12.66 1.41
C PRO A 220 17.37 12.90 2.32
N ILE A 221 17.10 13.11 3.61
CA ILE A 221 18.10 13.44 4.62
C ILE A 221 18.50 12.17 5.38
N PHE A 222 19.76 11.79 5.26
CA PHE A 222 20.35 10.62 5.95
C PHE A 222 21.11 10.97 7.24
N ASP A 223 21.20 12.24 7.63
CA ASP A 223 21.85 12.65 8.89
C ASP A 223 21.25 11.88 10.08
N ALA A 224 22.12 11.27 10.91
CA ALA A 224 21.70 10.36 11.96
C ALA A 224 20.84 11.05 13.04
N ARG A 225 21.20 12.28 13.42
CA ARG A 225 20.48 13.04 14.45
C ARG A 225 19.09 13.45 13.96
N THR A 226 19.01 13.92 12.71
CA THR A 226 17.77 14.32 12.07
C THR A 226 16.86 13.11 11.84
N SER A 227 17.42 12.00 11.36
CA SER A 227 16.71 10.72 11.20
C SER A 227 16.09 10.23 12.51
N ALA A 228 16.88 10.21 13.60
CA ALA A 228 16.39 9.80 14.92
C ALA A 228 15.25 10.69 15.41
N ARG A 229 15.34 12.01 15.20
CA ARG A 229 14.28 12.97 15.54
C ARG A 229 13.01 12.77 14.71
N ILE A 230 13.13 12.48 13.42
CA ILE A 230 12.00 12.17 12.54
C ILE A 230 11.31 10.90 13.02
N GLU A 231 12.06 9.81 13.23
CA GLU A 231 11.51 8.55 13.73
C GLU A 231 10.79 8.71 15.07
N GLN A 232 11.39 9.45 16.01
CA GLN A 232 10.76 9.73 17.30
C GLN A 232 9.45 10.49 17.13
N THR A 233 9.42 11.48 16.23
CA THR A 233 8.23 12.28 15.92
C THR A 233 7.15 11.41 15.30
N MET A 234 7.50 10.55 14.33
CA MET A 234 6.59 9.59 13.70
C MET A 234 6.00 8.60 14.71
N ARG A 235 6.81 8.02 15.59
CA ARG A 235 6.33 7.12 16.67
C ARG A 235 5.42 7.83 17.66
N ALA A 236 5.68 9.11 17.95
CA ALA A 236 4.78 9.93 18.75
C ALA A 236 3.43 10.15 18.04
N GLY A 237 3.46 10.42 16.73
CA GLY A 237 2.27 10.52 15.88
C GLY A 237 1.44 9.25 15.92
N LEU A 238 2.07 8.08 15.73
CA LEU A 238 1.38 6.79 15.77
C LEU A 238 0.76 6.49 17.14
N ARG A 239 1.45 6.82 18.23
CA ARG A 239 0.86 6.74 19.58
C ARG A 239 -0.32 7.69 19.78
N ALA A 240 -0.29 8.86 19.16
CA ALA A 240 -1.43 9.78 19.19
C ALA A 240 -2.61 9.22 18.39
N GLU A 241 -2.37 8.70 17.19
CA GLU A 241 -3.38 8.07 16.33
C GLU A 241 -4.03 6.87 17.03
N MET A 242 -3.24 5.93 17.54
CA MET A 242 -3.75 4.76 18.28
C MET A 242 -4.51 5.15 19.55
N GLY A 243 -4.15 6.28 20.17
CA GLY A 243 -4.88 6.87 21.28
C GLY A 243 -6.09 7.72 20.87
N ALA A 244 -6.50 7.69 19.60
CA ALA A 244 -7.56 8.49 19.01
C ALA A 244 -7.40 10.02 19.16
N ARG A 245 -6.18 10.50 19.34
CA ARG A 245 -5.81 11.93 19.39
C ARG A 245 -5.38 12.41 18.01
N TYR A 246 -6.31 12.39 17.05
CA TYR A 246 -5.99 12.58 15.63
C TYR A 246 -5.43 13.97 15.29
N VAL A 247 -5.88 15.04 15.94
CA VAL A 247 -5.31 16.39 15.74
C VAL A 247 -3.83 16.42 16.14
N ALA A 248 -3.47 15.75 17.24
CA ALA A 248 -2.08 15.65 17.65
C ALA A 248 -1.27 14.75 16.70
N ALA A 249 -1.88 13.68 16.18
CA ALA A 249 -1.26 12.81 15.17
C ALA A 249 -0.96 13.60 13.88
N GLU A 250 -1.92 14.36 13.36
CA GLU A 250 -1.76 15.23 12.18
C GLU A 250 -0.57 16.18 12.39
N GLN A 251 -0.54 16.92 13.50
CA GLN A 251 0.56 17.85 13.80
C GLN A 251 1.92 17.16 13.85
N LEU A 252 2.01 15.97 14.42
CA LEU A 252 3.25 15.21 14.54
C LEU A 252 3.72 14.68 13.18
N TYR A 253 2.82 14.13 12.38
CA TYR A 253 3.17 13.67 11.03
C TYR A 253 3.53 14.83 10.10
N THR A 254 2.81 15.96 10.16
CA THR A 254 3.19 17.18 9.44
C THR A 254 4.57 17.67 9.87
N ARG A 255 4.88 17.66 11.17
CA ARG A 255 6.21 18.05 11.66
C ARG A 255 7.31 17.10 11.14
N ALA A 256 7.04 15.80 11.07
CA ALA A 256 7.98 14.85 10.51
C ALA A 256 8.20 15.09 9.00
N HIS A 257 7.14 15.38 8.24
CA HIS A 257 7.25 15.74 6.82
C HIS A 257 8.07 17.03 6.61
N LEU A 258 7.85 18.06 7.44
CA LEU A 258 8.60 19.31 7.33
C LEU A 258 10.10 19.14 7.64
N LEU A 259 10.47 18.10 8.39
CA LEU A 259 11.87 17.81 8.69
C LEU A 259 12.60 17.16 7.52
N ASP A 260 11.89 16.41 6.68
CA ASP A 260 12.41 15.84 5.44
C ASP A 260 11.28 15.73 4.41
N PRO A 261 11.08 16.78 3.57
CA PRO A 261 10.02 16.78 2.56
C PRO A 261 10.19 15.72 1.45
N ALA A 262 11.38 15.13 1.32
CA ALA A 262 11.64 14.05 0.38
C ALA A 262 11.33 12.65 0.96
N ASP A 263 11.00 12.56 2.24
CA ASP A 263 10.54 11.33 2.87
C ASP A 263 9.02 11.12 2.61
N PRO A 264 8.61 10.08 1.87
CA PRO A 264 7.20 9.82 1.58
C PRO A 264 6.44 9.26 2.79
N THR A 265 7.13 8.75 3.81
CA THR A 265 6.51 8.01 4.91
C THR A 265 5.56 8.88 5.73
N PRO A 266 5.93 10.10 6.19
CA PRO A 266 4.99 10.99 6.86
C PRO A 266 3.71 11.28 6.06
N LEU A 267 3.82 11.45 4.73
CA LEU A 267 2.65 11.65 3.87
C LEU A 267 1.76 10.40 3.81
N ARG A 268 2.33 9.20 3.79
CA ARG A 268 1.56 7.95 3.87
C ARG A 268 0.66 7.90 5.11
N TYR A 269 1.21 8.28 6.27
CA TYR A 269 0.44 8.35 7.52
C TYR A 269 -0.60 9.48 7.49
N LEU A 270 -0.26 10.66 6.99
CA LEU A 270 -1.21 11.77 6.86
C LEU A 270 -2.39 11.43 5.93
N GLY A 271 -2.12 10.83 4.77
CA GLY A 271 -3.17 10.47 3.81
C GLY A 271 -4.16 9.48 4.41
N GLU A 272 -3.68 8.45 5.09
CA GLU A 272 -4.53 7.49 5.79
C GLU A 272 -5.25 8.12 6.98
N LEU A 273 -4.60 8.98 7.77
CA LEU A 273 -5.25 9.71 8.87
C LEU A 273 -6.41 10.58 8.36
N TYR A 274 -6.20 11.31 7.26
CA TYR A 274 -7.23 12.14 6.63
C TYR A 274 -8.39 11.32 6.09
N ARG A 275 -8.10 10.23 5.36
CA ARG A 275 -9.13 9.40 4.73
C ARG A 275 -9.90 8.52 5.72
N HIS A 276 -9.20 7.97 6.73
CA HIS A 276 -9.73 6.91 7.59
C HIS A 276 -10.25 7.42 8.94
N HIS A 277 -9.72 8.53 9.45
CA HIS A 277 -10.07 9.02 10.79
C HIS A 277 -10.74 10.39 10.78
N ILE A 278 -10.17 11.36 10.06
CA ILE A 278 -10.67 12.74 10.06
C ILE A 278 -11.79 12.93 9.03
N GLY A 279 -11.75 12.20 7.91
CA GLY A 279 -12.66 12.37 6.78
C GLY A 279 -12.44 13.67 6.02
N ASP A 280 -11.20 14.17 6.00
CA ASP A 280 -10.77 15.30 5.16
C ASP A 280 -10.33 14.75 3.80
N TRP A 281 -11.31 14.45 2.96
CA TRP A 281 -11.11 13.74 1.69
C TRP A 281 -10.25 14.55 0.70
N ASP A 282 -10.36 15.87 0.70
CA ASP A 282 -9.58 16.73 -0.20
C ASP A 282 -8.10 16.72 0.20
N LYS A 283 -7.79 16.85 1.49
CA LYS A 283 -6.41 16.69 1.97
C LYS A 283 -5.87 15.28 1.72
N ALA A 284 -6.69 14.25 1.94
CA ALA A 284 -6.30 12.87 1.66
C ALA A 284 -5.89 12.69 0.19
N ARG A 285 -6.71 13.17 -0.74
CA ARG A 285 -6.44 13.11 -2.19
C ARG A 285 -5.14 13.82 -2.54
N ALA A 286 -5.00 15.09 -2.13
CA ALA A 286 -3.80 15.88 -2.38
C ALA A 286 -2.53 15.21 -1.81
N THR A 287 -2.65 14.61 -0.62
CA THR A 287 -1.53 13.92 0.04
C THR A 287 -1.12 12.66 -0.73
N PHE A 288 -2.07 11.83 -1.15
CA PHE A 288 -1.75 10.63 -1.93
C PHE A 288 -1.22 10.97 -3.33
N GLU A 289 -1.77 11.99 -3.99
CA GLU A 289 -1.25 12.49 -5.26
C GLU A 289 0.18 13.02 -5.13
N ALA A 290 0.51 13.71 -4.02
CA ALA A 290 1.88 14.14 -3.74
C ALA A 290 2.86 12.95 -3.65
N ILE A 291 2.47 11.84 -3.02
CA ILE A 291 3.29 10.62 -2.96
C ILE A 291 3.52 10.04 -4.36
N LEU A 292 2.49 10.02 -5.22
CA LEU A 292 2.63 9.49 -6.58
C LEU A 292 3.50 10.36 -7.49
N ASN A 293 3.55 11.66 -7.20
CA ASN A 293 4.31 12.69 -7.94
C ASN A 293 5.73 12.94 -7.41
N MET A 294 6.20 12.17 -6.42
CA MET A 294 7.56 12.22 -5.90
C MET A 294 8.27 10.86 -6.01
N PRO A 295 9.61 10.81 -5.90
CA PRO A 295 10.31 9.56 -5.60
C PRO A 295 9.77 8.99 -4.29
N ALA A 296 9.21 7.79 -4.36
CA ALA A 296 8.59 7.14 -3.21
C ALA A 296 8.84 5.64 -3.29
N ASP A 297 9.02 5.03 -2.12
CA ASP A 297 9.19 3.59 -2.00
C ASP A 297 7.92 2.84 -2.48
N PRO A 298 8.05 1.57 -2.93
CA PRO A 298 6.91 0.82 -3.47
C PRO A 298 5.72 0.70 -2.52
N LEU A 299 5.98 0.61 -1.21
CA LEU A 299 4.94 0.55 -0.21
C LEU A 299 4.15 1.87 -0.15
N SER A 300 4.84 3.02 -0.05
CA SER A 300 4.17 4.32 -0.02
C SER A 300 3.34 4.57 -1.27
N ARG A 301 3.85 4.18 -2.45
CA ARG A 301 3.09 4.25 -3.72
C ARG A 301 1.86 3.35 -3.70
N ALA A 302 1.99 2.11 -3.24
CA ALA A 302 0.87 1.18 -3.16
C ALA A 302 -0.23 1.67 -2.21
N VAL A 303 0.13 2.24 -1.05
CA VAL A 303 -0.87 2.82 -0.13
C VAL A 303 -1.55 4.03 -0.76
N ALA A 304 -0.83 4.89 -1.46
CA ALA A 304 -1.42 6.03 -2.16
C ALA A 304 -2.41 5.61 -3.26
N GLN A 305 -2.02 4.61 -4.07
CA GLN A 305 -2.90 4.01 -5.09
C GLN A 305 -4.16 3.40 -4.46
N HIS A 306 -4.02 2.65 -3.37
CA HIS A 306 -5.14 2.07 -2.64
C HIS A 306 -6.08 3.13 -2.08
N GLY A 307 -5.53 4.14 -1.40
CA GLY A 307 -6.29 5.24 -0.80
C GLY A 307 -7.09 6.02 -1.85
N LEU A 308 -6.45 6.40 -2.95
CA LEU A 308 -7.12 7.03 -4.09
C LEU A 308 -8.16 6.09 -4.73
N GLY A 309 -7.87 4.80 -4.83
CA GLY A 309 -8.80 3.79 -5.34
C GLY A 309 -10.09 3.72 -4.51
N LYS A 310 -9.98 3.60 -3.17
CA LYS A 310 -11.14 3.58 -2.27
C LYS A 310 -11.95 4.88 -2.36
N MET A 311 -11.29 6.04 -2.40
CA MET A 311 -11.96 7.34 -2.53
C MET A 311 -12.69 7.49 -3.88
N THR A 312 -12.06 7.04 -4.96
CA THR A 312 -12.64 7.08 -6.31
C THR A 312 -13.87 6.17 -6.41
N ILE A 313 -13.84 5.00 -5.76
CA ILE A 313 -15.01 4.12 -5.63
C ILE A 313 -16.14 4.80 -4.82
N HIS A 314 -15.84 5.54 -3.74
CA HIS A 314 -16.85 6.32 -2.99
C HIS A 314 -17.45 7.50 -3.75
N GLU A 315 -16.87 7.87 -4.88
CA GLU A 315 -17.39 8.88 -5.79
C GLU A 315 -18.23 8.27 -6.91
N GLY A 316 -18.38 6.94 -6.94
CA GLY A 316 -19.12 6.19 -7.96
C GLY A 316 -18.29 5.80 -9.18
N GLU A 317 -17.00 6.15 -9.21
CA GLU A 317 -16.09 5.86 -10.33
C GLU A 317 -15.44 4.47 -10.19
N PHE A 318 -16.29 3.43 -10.12
CA PHE A 318 -15.90 2.08 -9.73
C PHE A 318 -14.76 1.47 -10.55
N LYS A 319 -14.83 1.55 -11.89
CA LYS A 319 -13.80 0.99 -12.78
C LYS A 319 -12.44 1.66 -12.57
N LYS A 320 -12.44 2.98 -12.40
CA LYS A 320 -11.22 3.76 -12.15
C LYS A 320 -10.63 3.41 -10.78
N GLY A 321 -11.47 3.28 -9.75
CA GLY A 321 -11.01 2.87 -8.44
C GLY A 321 -10.51 1.42 -8.38
N LEU A 322 -11.14 0.49 -9.11
CA LEU A 322 -10.65 -0.89 -9.27
C LEU A 322 -9.23 -0.89 -9.87
N ALA A 323 -9.04 -0.20 -11.00
CA ALA A 323 -7.73 -0.13 -11.65
C ALA A 323 -6.64 0.42 -10.72
N LEU A 324 -6.97 1.39 -9.87
CA LEU A 324 -6.07 1.90 -8.84
C LEU A 324 -5.75 0.86 -7.75
N MET A 325 -6.73 0.08 -7.30
CA MET A 325 -6.50 -1.00 -6.33
C MET A 325 -5.67 -2.15 -6.93
N GLU A 326 -5.90 -2.51 -8.19
CA GLU A 326 -5.08 -3.51 -8.90
C GLU A 326 -3.63 -3.01 -9.08
N ALA A 327 -3.46 -1.73 -9.44
CA ALA A 327 -2.15 -1.10 -9.51
C ALA A 327 -1.43 -1.06 -8.14
N SER A 328 -2.18 -0.89 -7.04
CA SER A 328 -1.67 -0.95 -5.67
C SER A 328 -1.00 -2.29 -5.39
N VAL A 329 -1.73 -3.40 -5.55
CA VAL A 329 -1.21 -4.74 -5.24
C VAL A 329 -0.13 -5.22 -6.21
N ALA A 330 -0.11 -4.71 -7.44
CA ALA A 330 0.99 -4.93 -8.39
C ALA A 330 2.27 -4.19 -7.97
N THR A 331 2.12 -2.97 -7.44
CA THR A 331 3.24 -2.15 -6.95
C THR A 331 3.84 -2.75 -5.68
N TYR A 332 3.00 -3.06 -4.69
CA TYR A 332 3.41 -3.74 -3.46
C TYR A 332 2.21 -4.50 -2.86
N PRO A 333 2.34 -5.79 -2.52
CA PRO A 333 1.25 -6.56 -1.92
C PRO A 333 0.82 -5.97 -0.56
N LEU A 334 -0.46 -5.62 -0.44
CA LEU A 334 -1.05 -5.09 0.78
C LEU A 334 -2.28 -5.90 1.16
N ALA A 335 -2.32 -6.44 2.38
CA ALA A 335 -3.47 -7.19 2.87
C ALA A 335 -4.75 -6.33 2.80
N LEU A 336 -4.67 -5.05 3.20
CA LEU A 336 -5.77 -4.10 3.08
C LEU A 336 -6.28 -3.92 1.64
N ALA A 337 -5.39 -3.88 0.64
CA ALA A 337 -5.80 -3.71 -0.75
C ALA A 337 -6.44 -4.99 -1.30
N TYR A 338 -5.89 -6.17 -0.97
CA TYR A 338 -6.52 -7.45 -1.30
C TYR A 338 -7.89 -7.61 -0.66
N ARG A 339 -8.07 -7.21 0.59
CA ARG A 339 -9.41 -7.17 1.22
C ARG A 339 -10.39 -6.33 0.41
N ASN A 340 -10.01 -5.11 0.02
CA ASN A 340 -10.92 -4.26 -0.75
C ASN A 340 -11.18 -4.78 -2.17
N LEU A 341 -10.21 -5.45 -2.81
CA LEU A 341 -10.44 -6.16 -4.07
C LEU A 341 -11.43 -7.32 -3.89
N ALA A 342 -11.31 -8.11 -2.82
CA ALA A 342 -12.28 -9.16 -2.51
C ALA A 342 -13.68 -8.59 -2.33
N VAL A 343 -13.82 -7.45 -1.63
CA VAL A 343 -15.12 -6.81 -1.46
C VAL A 343 -15.69 -6.29 -2.78
N TYR A 344 -14.85 -5.68 -3.62
CA TYR A 344 -15.26 -5.26 -4.96
C TYR A 344 -15.82 -6.44 -5.76
N TRP A 345 -15.08 -7.55 -5.85
CA TRP A 345 -15.51 -8.70 -6.63
C TRP A 345 -16.72 -9.43 -6.03
N ASN A 346 -16.87 -9.39 -4.70
CA ASN A 346 -18.07 -9.91 -4.05
C ASN A 346 -19.31 -9.10 -4.43
N SER A 347 -19.18 -7.77 -4.53
CA SER A 347 -20.29 -6.92 -4.99
C SER A 347 -20.68 -7.17 -6.44
N GLU A 348 -19.73 -7.63 -7.26
CA GLU A 348 -19.96 -8.08 -8.64
C GLU A 348 -20.50 -9.52 -8.73
N GLY A 349 -20.61 -10.23 -7.60
CA GLY A 349 -21.02 -11.63 -7.57
C GLY A 349 -19.97 -12.62 -8.08
N ASP A 350 -18.72 -12.20 -8.27
CA ASP A 350 -17.61 -13.07 -8.68
C ASP A 350 -16.98 -13.74 -7.45
N ALA A 351 -17.57 -14.85 -7.04
CA ALA A 351 -17.12 -15.61 -5.87
C ALA A 351 -15.69 -16.17 -6.02
N VAL A 352 -15.26 -16.48 -7.25
CA VAL A 352 -13.93 -17.03 -7.51
C VAL A 352 -12.85 -15.98 -7.28
N LYS A 353 -13.04 -14.77 -7.81
CA LYS A 353 -12.11 -13.66 -7.54
C LYS A 353 -12.17 -13.19 -6.10
N THR A 354 -13.37 -13.21 -5.50
CA THR A 354 -13.53 -12.91 -4.08
C THR A 354 -12.66 -13.83 -3.23
N ASP A 355 -12.79 -15.15 -3.38
CA ASP A 355 -11.98 -16.11 -2.63
C ASP A 355 -10.48 -15.93 -2.93
N PHE A 356 -10.09 -15.77 -4.20
CA PHE A 356 -8.70 -15.52 -4.57
C PHE A 356 -8.09 -14.37 -3.76
N TYR A 357 -8.74 -13.21 -3.71
CA TYR A 357 -8.22 -12.05 -2.98
C TYR A 357 -8.31 -12.21 -1.45
N VAL A 358 -9.31 -12.93 -0.92
CA VAL A 358 -9.34 -13.31 0.51
C VAL A 358 -8.11 -14.15 0.86
N GLN A 359 -7.77 -15.15 0.04
CA GLN A 359 -6.60 -15.99 0.27
C GLN A 359 -5.29 -15.19 0.16
N GLN A 360 -5.20 -14.22 -0.76
CA GLN A 360 -4.02 -13.34 -0.84
C GLN A 360 -3.85 -12.51 0.44
N ALA A 361 -4.93 -11.93 0.99
CA ALA A 361 -4.86 -11.19 2.25
C ALA A 361 -4.43 -12.08 3.43
N LEU A 362 -5.00 -13.29 3.54
CA LEU A 362 -4.63 -14.27 4.56
C LEU A 362 -3.18 -14.76 4.40
N ALA A 363 -2.67 -14.92 3.18
CA ALA A 363 -1.31 -15.36 2.94
C ALA A 363 -0.27 -14.33 3.44
N LEU A 364 -0.57 -13.03 3.34
CA LEU A 364 0.31 -11.98 3.84
C LEU A 364 0.34 -11.92 5.37
N GLU A 365 -0.81 -12.05 6.02
CA GLU A 365 -0.95 -11.89 7.47
C GLU A 365 -1.92 -12.95 8.05
N PRO A 366 -1.51 -14.23 8.10
CA PRO A 366 -2.41 -15.36 8.40
C PRO A 366 -2.88 -15.43 9.84
N ARG A 367 -2.25 -14.65 10.73
CA ARG A 367 -2.55 -14.60 12.17
C ARG A 367 -3.15 -13.27 12.60
N ASP A 368 -3.35 -12.32 11.67
CA ASP A 368 -4.00 -11.06 12.01
C ASP A 368 -5.49 -11.32 12.30
N PRO A 369 -5.97 -11.04 13.54
CA PRO A 369 -7.38 -11.21 13.88
C PRO A 369 -8.34 -10.51 12.94
N TYR A 370 -7.97 -9.35 12.40
CA TYR A 370 -8.85 -8.63 11.50
C TYR A 370 -9.00 -9.38 10.16
N ASN A 371 -7.90 -9.88 9.57
CA ASN A 371 -7.97 -10.69 8.36
C ASN A 371 -8.76 -11.99 8.55
N LEU A 372 -8.66 -12.63 9.72
CA LEU A 372 -9.47 -13.81 10.05
C LEU A 372 -10.96 -13.48 10.10
N ILE A 373 -11.34 -12.38 10.75
CA ILE A 373 -12.74 -11.91 10.79
C ILE A 373 -13.22 -11.52 9.38
N PHE A 374 -12.38 -10.84 8.61
CA PHE A 374 -12.70 -10.45 7.23
C PHE A 374 -12.98 -11.69 6.36
N ALA A 375 -12.12 -12.71 6.40
CA ALA A 375 -12.36 -13.97 5.71
C ALA A 375 -13.62 -14.68 6.20
N ALA A 376 -13.93 -14.60 7.50
CA ALA A 376 -15.14 -15.16 8.08
C ALA A 376 -16.44 -14.53 7.53
N VAL A 377 -16.42 -13.26 7.08
CA VAL A 377 -17.57 -12.64 6.40
C VAL A 377 -17.95 -13.43 5.15
N PHE A 378 -16.98 -13.83 4.34
CA PHE A 378 -17.22 -14.58 3.10
C PHE A 378 -17.49 -16.07 3.36
N LYS A 379 -16.92 -16.65 4.42
CA LYS A 379 -17.32 -17.99 4.90
C LYS A 379 -18.80 -18.05 5.25
N ALA A 380 -19.32 -17.03 5.94
CA ALA A 380 -20.74 -16.94 6.26
C ALA A 380 -21.59 -16.87 4.97
N ALA A 381 -21.20 -16.05 4.00
CA ALA A 381 -21.86 -15.96 2.69
C ALA A 381 -21.87 -17.31 1.95
N ALA A 382 -20.80 -18.08 2.07
CA ALA A 382 -20.61 -19.40 1.45
C ALA A 382 -21.24 -20.56 2.25
N GLY A 383 -22.13 -20.28 3.22
CA GLY A 383 -22.85 -21.32 3.97
C GLY A 383 -22.10 -21.92 5.17
N HIS A 384 -20.89 -21.45 5.47
CA HIS A 384 -20.09 -21.91 6.62
C HIS A 384 -20.36 -21.04 7.86
N GLY A 385 -21.65 -20.92 8.22
CA GLY A 385 -22.13 -20.00 9.25
C GLY A 385 -21.55 -20.25 10.65
N ASP A 386 -21.52 -21.51 11.08
CA ASP A 386 -21.04 -21.88 12.43
C ASP A 386 -19.56 -21.57 12.64
N GLU A 387 -18.72 -21.86 11.65
CA GLU A 387 -17.29 -21.50 11.64
C GLU A 387 -17.11 -19.98 11.72
N ALA A 388 -17.85 -19.23 10.89
CA ALA A 388 -17.77 -17.78 10.87
C ALA A 388 -18.19 -17.18 12.22
N LEU A 389 -19.26 -17.70 12.83
CA LEU A 389 -19.72 -17.29 14.16
C LEU A 389 -18.71 -17.63 15.27
N GLN A 390 -17.98 -18.74 15.16
CA GLN A 390 -16.92 -19.07 16.11
C GLN A 390 -15.79 -18.04 16.05
N ILE A 391 -15.34 -17.67 14.85
CA ILE A 391 -14.33 -16.61 14.65
C ILE A 391 -14.85 -15.27 15.18
N ALA A 392 -16.11 -14.92 14.89
CA ALA A 392 -16.71 -13.68 15.36
C ALA A 392 -16.75 -13.59 16.89
N ARG A 393 -17.19 -14.66 17.58
CA ARG A 393 -17.23 -14.71 19.05
C ARG A 393 -15.84 -14.58 19.68
N ALA A 394 -14.85 -15.26 19.11
CA ALA A 394 -13.47 -15.21 19.62
C ALA A 394 -12.84 -13.82 19.51
N ASN A 395 -13.33 -12.97 18.61
CA ASN A 395 -12.75 -11.67 18.31
C ASN A 395 -13.71 -10.49 18.56
N GLU A 396 -14.79 -10.71 19.31
CA GLU A 396 -15.86 -9.71 19.44
C GLU A 396 -15.36 -8.39 20.05
N ALA A 397 -14.35 -8.44 20.92
CA ALA A 397 -13.73 -7.29 21.56
C ALA A 397 -12.96 -6.36 20.59
N LEU A 398 -12.67 -6.81 19.37
CA LEU A 398 -11.92 -6.03 18.38
C LEU A 398 -12.80 -4.92 17.81
N LEU A 399 -12.76 -3.75 18.45
CA LEU A 399 -13.55 -2.58 18.08
C LEU A 399 -13.44 -2.19 16.59
N PRO A 400 -12.24 -2.18 15.96
CA PRO A 400 -12.12 -1.85 14.54
C PRO A 400 -12.83 -2.84 13.60
N ALA A 401 -13.03 -4.10 14.02
CA ALA A 401 -13.70 -5.13 13.22
C ALA A 401 -15.24 -5.15 13.38
N SER A 402 -15.83 -4.16 14.05
CA SER A 402 -17.27 -4.12 14.36
C SER A 402 -18.17 -4.24 13.12
N TYR A 403 -17.77 -3.65 11.99
CA TYR A 403 -18.51 -3.76 10.73
C TYR A 403 -18.55 -5.21 10.23
N ASN A 404 -17.39 -5.86 10.11
CA ASN A 404 -17.28 -7.24 9.63
C ASN A 404 -17.93 -8.24 10.60
N LEU A 405 -17.82 -8.01 11.91
CA LEU A 405 -18.54 -8.81 12.90
C LEU A 405 -20.06 -8.68 12.70
N ALA A 406 -20.58 -7.47 12.50
CA ALA A 406 -21.99 -7.27 12.21
C ALA A 406 -22.42 -8.00 10.92
N ALA A 407 -21.60 -7.98 9.88
CA ALA A 407 -21.85 -8.68 8.62
C ALA A 407 -21.97 -10.20 8.83
N ILE A 408 -21.11 -10.80 9.65
CA ILE A 408 -21.20 -12.23 9.99
C ILE A 408 -22.52 -12.53 10.72
N TYR A 409 -22.88 -11.74 11.74
CA TYR A 409 -24.13 -11.95 12.48
C TYR A 409 -25.39 -11.72 11.63
N ALA A 410 -25.37 -10.73 10.73
CA ALA A 410 -26.50 -10.45 9.82
C ALA A 410 -26.76 -11.61 8.85
N GLN A 411 -25.69 -12.17 8.28
CA GLN A 411 -25.77 -13.31 7.35
C GLN A 411 -26.23 -14.59 8.04
N ASN A 412 -25.98 -14.72 9.35
CA ASN A 412 -26.41 -15.85 10.18
C ASN A 412 -27.76 -15.61 10.89
N GLY A 413 -28.55 -14.62 10.47
CA GLY A 413 -29.89 -14.36 11.01
C GLY A 413 -29.92 -13.73 12.41
N GLN A 414 -28.78 -13.41 13.01
CA GLN A 414 -28.68 -12.77 14.34
C GLN A 414 -28.81 -11.24 14.22
N ARG A 415 -30.00 -10.80 13.81
CA ARG A 415 -30.30 -9.40 13.42
C ARG A 415 -29.99 -8.39 14.52
N ASP A 416 -30.44 -8.64 15.75
CA ASP A 416 -30.25 -7.70 16.86
C ASP A 416 -28.77 -7.50 17.21
N LYS A 417 -28.00 -8.60 17.17
CA LYS A 417 -26.55 -8.56 17.38
C LYS A 417 -25.84 -7.78 16.27
N ALA A 418 -26.24 -7.98 15.01
CA ALA A 418 -25.71 -7.24 13.89
C ALA A 418 -25.96 -5.73 14.04
N LEU A 419 -27.20 -5.33 14.37
CA LEU A 419 -27.56 -3.93 14.60
C LEU A 419 -26.79 -3.30 15.77
N ALA A 420 -26.59 -4.04 16.87
CA ALA A 420 -25.78 -3.58 17.99
C ALA A 420 -24.32 -3.33 17.60
N LEU A 421 -23.73 -4.22 16.79
CA LEU A 421 -22.36 -4.08 16.31
C LEU A 421 -22.20 -2.99 15.25
N LEU A 422 -23.18 -2.78 14.37
CA LEU A 422 -23.21 -1.60 13.49
C LEU A 422 -23.29 -0.31 14.29
N ARG A 423 -24.10 -0.27 15.35
CA ARG A 423 -24.16 0.90 16.25
C ARG A 423 -22.81 1.14 16.93
N ARG A 424 -22.14 0.06 17.37
CA ARG A 424 -20.78 0.13 17.90
C ARG A 424 -19.79 0.69 16.88
N HIS A 425 -19.84 0.21 15.65
CA HIS A 425 -19.01 0.70 14.57
C HIS A 425 -19.25 2.19 14.32
N PHE A 426 -20.48 2.61 14.03
CA PHE A 426 -20.77 3.99 13.64
C PHE A 426 -20.63 5.01 14.76
N PHE A 427 -20.90 4.66 16.02
CA PHE A 427 -21.00 5.66 17.10
C PHE A 427 -19.97 5.50 18.22
N GLN A 428 -19.25 4.38 18.28
CA GLN A 428 -18.15 4.20 19.24
C GLN A 428 -16.78 4.14 18.54
N TYR A 429 -16.68 3.44 17.41
CA TYR A 429 -15.44 3.40 16.63
C TYR A 429 -15.30 4.64 15.74
N GLU A 430 -16.30 4.93 14.90
CA GLU A 430 -16.29 6.08 13.99
C GLU A 430 -16.60 7.39 14.73
N ARG A 431 -15.56 8.22 14.86
CA ARG A 431 -15.61 9.45 15.66
C ARG A 431 -16.04 10.67 14.86
N TYR A 432 -15.75 10.70 13.57
CA TYR A 432 -16.00 11.86 12.71
C TYR A 432 -17.19 11.58 11.80
N GLN A 433 -18.11 12.55 11.74
CA GLN A 433 -19.32 12.41 10.93
C GLN A 433 -19.01 12.24 9.44
N SER A 434 -17.95 12.88 8.95
CA SER A 434 -17.45 12.79 7.57
C SER A 434 -17.08 11.36 7.17
N VAL A 435 -16.41 10.61 8.04
CA VAL A 435 -16.07 9.19 7.83
C VAL A 435 -17.32 8.32 8.01
N ARG A 436 -18.04 8.53 9.11
CA ARG A 436 -19.26 7.79 9.43
C ARG A 436 -20.28 7.82 8.30
N ALA A 437 -20.48 8.96 7.65
CA ALA A 437 -21.44 9.09 6.54
C ALA A 437 -21.07 8.20 5.34
N LYS A 438 -19.78 7.98 5.08
CA LYS A 438 -19.30 7.04 4.05
C LYS A 438 -19.54 5.60 4.45
N GLU A 439 -19.12 5.19 5.65
CA GLU A 439 -19.29 3.82 6.13
C GLU A 439 -20.78 3.45 6.30
N MET A 440 -21.65 4.40 6.67
CA MET A 440 -23.11 4.20 6.64
C MET A 440 -23.64 3.99 5.22
N MET A 441 -23.10 4.70 4.24
CA MET A 441 -23.47 4.52 2.84
C MET A 441 -23.01 3.17 2.32
N GLU A 442 -21.78 2.75 2.65
CA GLU A 442 -21.26 1.40 2.37
C GLU A 442 -22.23 0.33 2.92
N ALA A 443 -22.61 0.41 4.20
CA ALA A 443 -23.52 -0.56 4.80
C ALA A 443 -24.87 -0.66 4.09
N ARG A 444 -25.41 0.47 3.58
CA ARG A 444 -26.68 0.50 2.86
C ARG A 444 -26.62 -0.26 1.53
N VAL A 445 -25.46 -0.24 0.86
CA VAL A 445 -25.28 -0.86 -0.45
C VAL A 445 -24.69 -2.27 -0.37
N ASP A 446 -24.03 -2.61 0.74
CA ASP A 446 -23.36 -3.89 0.93
C ASP A 446 -24.34 -5.07 0.98
N ALA A 447 -24.06 -6.11 0.18
CA ALA A 447 -24.87 -7.31 0.08
C ALA A 447 -24.89 -8.12 1.38
N VAL A 448 -23.85 -8.02 2.22
CA VAL A 448 -23.78 -8.74 3.50
C VAL A 448 -24.88 -8.32 4.49
N PHE A 449 -25.50 -7.15 4.28
CA PHE A 449 -26.60 -6.63 5.09
C PHE A 449 -27.97 -6.74 4.42
N ASN A 450 -28.09 -7.48 3.31
CA ASN A 450 -29.38 -7.72 2.62
C ASN A 450 -30.49 -8.15 3.60
N SER A 451 -30.18 -9.03 4.56
CA SER A 451 -31.13 -9.59 5.53
C SER A 451 -31.70 -8.58 6.54
N ILE A 452 -31.08 -7.40 6.67
CA ILE A 452 -31.49 -6.33 7.60
C ILE A 452 -31.71 -4.97 6.92
N ARG A 453 -31.49 -4.85 5.61
CA ARG A 453 -31.53 -3.56 4.89
C ARG A 453 -32.87 -2.82 5.03
N GLU A 454 -33.98 -3.55 5.06
CA GLU A 454 -35.34 -2.99 5.22
C GLU A 454 -35.78 -2.85 6.68
N ASN A 455 -34.94 -3.27 7.64
CA ASN A 455 -35.26 -3.13 9.05
C ASN A 455 -35.33 -1.63 9.44
N PRO A 456 -36.41 -1.15 10.06
CA PRO A 456 -36.54 0.26 10.45
C PRO A 456 -35.39 0.77 11.32
N THR A 457 -34.86 -0.08 12.21
CA THR A 457 -33.69 0.24 13.04
C THR A 457 -32.44 0.39 12.19
N PHE A 458 -32.22 -0.45 11.17
CA PHE A 458 -31.10 -0.31 10.25
C PHE A 458 -31.18 0.99 9.44
N ILE A 459 -32.38 1.30 8.92
CA ILE A 459 -32.63 2.53 8.17
C ILE A 459 -32.35 3.77 9.03
N ALA A 460 -32.87 3.77 10.27
CA ALA A 460 -32.63 4.84 11.23
C ALA A 460 -31.14 4.94 11.62
N LEU A 461 -30.48 3.80 11.85
CA LEU A 461 -29.07 3.74 12.22
C LEU A 461 -28.17 4.34 11.14
N THR A 462 -28.52 4.15 9.87
CA THR A 462 -27.76 4.64 8.71
C THR A 462 -28.29 5.95 8.14
N ALA A 463 -29.19 6.66 8.83
CA ALA A 463 -29.86 7.87 8.33
C ALA A 463 -28.92 8.99 7.88
N GLY A 464 -27.71 9.05 8.45
CA GLY A 464 -26.67 10.02 8.11
C GLY A 464 -25.76 9.63 6.94
N ALA A 465 -26.10 8.60 6.17
CA ALA A 465 -25.36 8.22 4.97
C ALA A 465 -25.33 9.36 3.94
N ASP A 466 -24.23 9.48 3.20
CA ASP A 466 -24.03 10.60 2.26
C ASP A 466 -24.86 10.53 0.96
N GLY A 467 -25.50 9.40 0.69
CA GLY A 467 -26.39 9.19 -0.45
C GLY A 467 -25.71 9.17 -1.82
N ARG A 468 -24.38 9.07 -1.89
CA ARG A 468 -23.66 9.19 -3.18
C ARG A 468 -23.68 7.93 -4.04
N LEU A 469 -23.92 6.77 -3.44
CA LEU A 469 -23.94 5.49 -4.15
C LEU A 469 -25.39 5.10 -4.53
N PRO A 470 -25.58 4.41 -5.67
CA PRO A 470 -26.90 3.88 -6.01
C PRO A 470 -27.31 2.81 -5.00
N MET A 471 -28.57 2.86 -4.55
CA MET A 471 -29.13 1.81 -3.71
C MET A 471 -29.33 0.53 -4.54
N PRO A 472 -29.01 -0.65 -4.00
CA PRO A 472 -29.32 -1.91 -4.67
C PRO A 472 -30.82 -2.02 -4.85
N HIS A 473 -31.28 -2.27 -6.07
CA HIS A 473 -32.69 -2.60 -6.30
C HIS A 473 -33.02 -3.90 -5.54
N LYS A 474 -34.24 -3.99 -4.97
CA LYS A 474 -34.75 -5.19 -4.28
C LYS A 474 -34.39 -6.44 -5.08
N THR A 475 -33.55 -7.30 -4.50
CA THR A 475 -32.87 -8.43 -5.15
C THR A 475 -33.84 -9.41 -5.82
N MET A 476 -33.56 -9.80 -7.07
CA MET A 476 -33.77 -11.19 -7.46
C MET A 476 -32.79 -12.01 -6.61
N GLY A 477 -33.33 -12.82 -5.69
CA GLY A 477 -32.52 -13.67 -4.82
C GLY A 477 -31.63 -14.61 -5.63
N ALA A 478 -30.49 -14.98 -5.04
CA ALA A 478 -29.78 -16.18 -5.48
C ALA A 478 -30.79 -17.34 -5.52
N PRO A 479 -30.82 -18.16 -6.60
CA PRO A 479 -31.69 -19.31 -6.62
C PRO A 479 -31.30 -20.20 -5.45
N SER A 480 -32.27 -20.47 -4.57
CA SER A 480 -32.16 -21.53 -3.59
C SER A 480 -31.96 -22.84 -4.34
N SER A 481 -30.72 -23.27 -4.54
CA SER A 481 -30.42 -24.67 -4.86
C SER A 481 -30.57 -25.48 -3.58
N ILE A 482 -31.80 -25.57 -3.09
CA ILE A 482 -32.26 -26.67 -2.26
C ILE A 482 -33.42 -27.27 -3.03
N ASN A 483 -33.10 -28.28 -3.83
CA ASN A 483 -34.06 -29.28 -4.25
C ASN A 483 -33.35 -30.63 -4.32
N LYS A 484 -33.73 -31.45 -3.33
CA LYS A 484 -33.44 -32.87 -3.08
C LYS A 484 -32.09 -33.22 -2.46
#